data_AF-A0A857JPM0-F1
#
_entry.id   AF-A0A857JPM0-F1
#
_cell.length_a   1.000
_cell.length_b   1.000
_cell.length_c   1.000
_cell.angle_alpha   90.00
_cell.angle_beta   90.00
_cell.angle_gamma   90.00
#
_symmetry.space_group_name_H-M   'P 1'
#
loop_
_entity.id
_entity.type
_entity.pdbx_description
1 polymer ?
#
loop_
_entity_poly.entity_id
_entity_poly.type
_entity_poly.pdbx_seq_one_letter_code
_entity_poly.pdbx_strand_id
1 'polypeptide(L)'
;MDKPFAKCITARFTIKDYMTLQHMAEDEGCSIAEVLRSLLHNYKRHTSLTQLLLRMEQRQKSDYFNTLCAVLNLSDEEIKKTKETLKLKGVKL
;
A
#
# COMPACT_ATOMS: atom_id res chain seq x y z
N MET A 1 12.47 -17.37 -11.99
CA MET A 1 11.74 -18.65 -11.93
C MET A 1 11.14 -18.75 -10.53
N ASP A 2 9.92 -18.24 -10.36
CA ASP A 2 9.21 -18.29 -9.07
C ASP A 2 8.89 -19.75 -8.72
N LYS A 3 9.14 -20.14 -7.46
CA LYS A 3 8.91 -21.50 -6.96
C LYS A 3 7.46 -21.93 -7.23
N PRO A 4 7.21 -23.18 -7.69
CA PRO A 4 5.86 -23.68 -7.85
C PRO A 4 5.16 -23.66 -6.50
N PHE A 5 3.94 -23.11 -6.47
CA PHE A 5 3.13 -22.96 -5.27
C PHE A 5 3.02 -24.30 -4.52
N ALA A 6 3.75 -24.45 -3.42
CA ALA A 6 3.87 -25.71 -2.68
C ALA A 6 2.61 -26.09 -1.87
N LYS A 7 1.53 -25.31 -1.97
CA LYS A 7 0.31 -25.50 -1.16
C LYS A 7 -0.93 -25.32 -2.01
N CYS A 8 -1.74 -26.37 -2.10
CA CYS A 8 -3.08 -26.30 -2.65
C CYS A 8 -3.97 -25.47 -1.73
N ILE A 9 -4.74 -24.55 -2.31
CA ILE A 9 -5.70 -23.72 -1.59
C ILE A 9 -7.08 -24.08 -2.12
N THR A 10 -7.99 -24.40 -1.21
CA THR A 10 -9.41 -24.55 -1.50
C THR A 10 -10.15 -23.39 -0.86
N ALA A 11 -11.04 -22.76 -1.62
CA ALA A 11 -11.87 -21.65 -1.15
C ALA A 11 -13.30 -21.90 -1.59
N ARG A 12 -14.25 -21.51 -0.73
CA ARG A 12 -15.68 -21.56 -1.05
C ARG A 12 -16.13 -20.17 -1.44
N PHE A 13 -16.88 -20.09 -2.52
CA PHE A 13 -17.45 -18.86 -3.05
C PHE A 13 -18.97 -18.98 -3.04
N THR A 14 -19.65 -17.84 -3.01
CA THR A 14 -21.08 -17.83 -3.32
C THR A 14 -21.27 -18.16 -4.79
N ILE A 15 -22.48 -18.61 -5.18
CA ILE A 15 -22.76 -18.95 -6.58
C ILE A 15 -22.56 -17.74 -7.49
N LYS A 16 -22.88 -16.53 -7.01
CA LYS A 16 -22.70 -15.28 -7.75
C LYS A 16 -21.22 -14.99 -8.02
N ASP A 17 -20.39 -15.12 -6.99
CA ASP A 17 -18.95 -14.86 -7.11
C ASP A 17 -18.29 -15.91 -8.01
N TYR A 18 -18.73 -17.17 -7.92
CA TYR A 18 -18.27 -18.24 -8.81
C TYR A 18 -18.59 -17.92 -10.28
N MET A 19 -19.83 -17.54 -10.59
CA MET A 19 -20.21 -17.18 -11.98
C MET A 19 -19.42 -15.99 -12.51
N THR A 20 -19.13 -15.01 -11.63
CA THR A 20 -18.29 -13.86 -11.99
C THR A 20 -16.87 -14.30 -12.35
N LEU A 21 -16.27 -15.17 -11.53
CA LEU A 21 -14.94 -15.73 -11.79
C LEU A 21 -14.93 -16.60 -13.05
N GLN A 22 -16.00 -17.36 -13.30
CA GLN A 22 -16.15 -18.19 -14.50
C GLN A 22 -16.19 -17.33 -15.77
N HIS A 23 -16.99 -16.27 -15.80
CA HIS A 23 -17.03 -15.36 -16.95
C HIS A 23 -15.69 -14.67 -17.20
N MET A 24 -15.01 -14.22 -16.15
CA MET A 24 -13.67 -13.65 -16.29
C MET A 24 -12.66 -14.67 -16.85
N ALA A 25 -12.77 -15.94 -16.43
CA ALA A 25 -11.92 -17.01 -16.94
C ALA A 25 -12.20 -17.31 -18.41
N GLU A 26 -13.47 -17.27 -18.82
CA GLU A 26 -13.90 -17.42 -20.21
C GLU A 26 -13.39 -16.27 -21.10
N ASP A 27 -13.53 -15.02 -20.63
CA ASP A 27 -13.10 -13.82 -21.35
C ASP A 27 -11.57 -13.81 -21.56
N GLU A 28 -10.81 -14.24 -20.55
CA GLU A 28 -9.35 -14.32 -20.61
C GLU A 28 -8.84 -15.63 -21.25
N GLY A 29 -9.73 -16.56 -21.57
CA GLY A 29 -9.38 -17.87 -22.13
C GLY A 29 -8.50 -18.73 -21.20
N CYS A 30 -8.66 -18.59 -19.88
CA CYS A 30 -7.83 -19.25 -18.88
C CYS A 30 -8.68 -19.97 -17.82
N SER A 31 -8.03 -20.63 -16.86
CA SER A 31 -8.74 -21.29 -15.75
C SER A 31 -9.10 -20.29 -14.64
N ILE A 32 -10.19 -20.55 -13.90
CA ILE A 32 -10.55 -19.78 -12.68
C ILE A 32 -9.35 -19.72 -11.70
N ALA A 33 -8.56 -20.77 -11.63
CA ALA A 33 -7.37 -20.80 -10.76
C ALA A 33 -6.31 -19.78 -11.19
N GLU A 34 -6.12 -19.55 -12.49
CA GLU A 34 -5.19 -18.55 -13.02
C GLU A 34 -5.71 -17.13 -12.80
N VAL A 35 -7.00 -16.91 -13.03
CA VAL A 35 -7.68 -15.65 -12.68
C VAL A 35 -7.46 -15.31 -11.22
N LEU A 36 -7.72 -16.25 -10.30
CA LEU A 36 -7.53 -16.04 -8.87
C LEU A 36 -6.07 -15.74 -8.51
N ARG A 37 -5.10 -16.41 -9.15
CA ARG A 37 -3.66 -16.13 -8.93
C ARG A 37 -3.30 -14.73 -9.41
N SER A 38 -3.78 -14.32 -10.58
CA SER A 38 -3.58 -12.99 -11.15
C SER A 38 -4.16 -11.91 -10.24
N LEU A 39 -5.41 -12.06 -9.83
CA LEU A 39 -6.09 -11.15 -8.90
C LEU A 39 -5.34 -11.03 -7.57
N LEU A 40 -4.95 -12.15 -6.98
CA LEU A 40 -4.22 -12.16 -5.71
C LEU A 40 -2.86 -11.46 -5.84
N HIS A 41 -2.15 -11.71 -6.95
CA HIS A 41 -0.88 -11.07 -7.23
C HIS A 41 -1.02 -9.55 -7.39
N ASN A 42 -2.02 -9.13 -8.16
CA ASN A 42 -2.33 -7.71 -8.36
C ASN A 42 -2.74 -7.04 -7.05
N TYR A 43 -3.57 -7.68 -6.23
CA TYR A 43 -3.94 -7.19 -4.91
C TYR A 43 -2.73 -7.03 -3.98
N LYS A 44 -1.83 -8.01 -3.94
CA LYS A 44 -0.59 -7.94 -3.15
C LYS A 44 0.31 -6.81 -3.62
N ARG A 45 0.46 -6.66 -4.94
CA ARG A 45 1.24 -5.57 -5.55
C ARG A 45 0.64 -4.21 -5.23
N HIS A 46 -0.68 -4.07 -5.34
CA HIS A 46 -1.36 -2.82 -5.02
C HIS A 46 -1.17 -2.47 -3.54
N THR A 47 -1.37 -3.43 -2.65
CA THR A 47 -1.17 -3.25 -1.21
C THR A 47 0.26 -2.84 -0.88
N SER A 48 1.27 -3.47 -1.49
CA SER A 48 2.67 -3.10 -1.26
C SER A 48 3.01 -1.71 -1.79
N LEU A 49 2.48 -1.35 -2.97
CA LEU A 49 2.63 0.00 -3.52
C LEU A 49 1.98 1.05 -2.63
N THR A 50 0.77 0.82 -2.15
CA THR A 50 0.09 1.73 -1.22
C THR A 50 0.91 1.94 0.05
N GLN A 51 1.46 0.87 0.63
CA GLN A 51 2.34 0.98 1.80
C GLN A 51 3.62 1.76 1.50
N LEU A 52 4.22 1.57 0.33
CA LEU A 52 5.41 2.31 -0.10
C LEU A 52 5.09 3.80 -0.25
N LEU A 53 3.99 4.15 -0.90
CA LEU A 53 3.54 5.53 -1.10
C LEU A 53 3.31 6.24 0.24
N LEU A 54 2.65 5.59 1.20
CA LEU A 54 2.47 6.14 2.54
C LEU A 54 3.79 6.42 3.25
N ARG A 55 4.78 5.53 3.13
CA ARG A 55 6.12 5.75 3.69
C ARG A 55 6.86 6.89 3.01
N MET A 56 6.75 6.99 1.68
CA MET A 56 7.35 8.08 0.91
C MET A 56 6.73 9.43 1.29
N GLU A 57 5.41 9.50 1.43
CA GLU A 57 4.70 10.71 1.86
C GLU A 57 5.16 11.14 3.26
N GLN A 58 5.25 10.21 4.21
CA GLN A 58 5.73 10.52 5.55
C GLN A 58 7.18 11.03 5.54
N ARG A 59 8.06 10.37 4.78
CA ARG A 59 9.45 10.80 4.62
C ARG A 59 9.52 12.19 4.01
N GLN A 60 8.75 12.45 2.97
CA GLN A 60 8.72 13.76 2.29
C GLN A 60 8.25 14.87 3.23
N LYS A 61 7.23 14.62 4.05
CA LYS A 61 6.79 15.57 5.08
C LYS A 61 7.89 15.89 6.08
N SER A 62 8.64 14.87 6.52
CA SER A 62 9.79 15.04 7.42
C SER A 62 10.90 15.85 6.77
N ASP A 63 11.28 15.51 5.54
CA ASP A 63 12.33 16.20 4.78
C ASP A 63 11.97 17.66 4.50
N TYR A 64 10.71 17.91 4.12
CA TYR A 64 10.18 19.27 3.92
C TYR A 64 10.22 20.09 5.22
N PHE A 65 9.79 19.51 6.34
CA PHE A 65 9.87 20.17 7.65
C PHE A 65 11.32 20.50 8.01
N ASN A 66 12.25 19.56 7.87
CA ASN A 66 13.66 19.78 8.17
C ASN A 66 14.27 20.87 7.27
N THR A 67 13.90 20.87 5.98
CA THR A 67 14.34 21.90 5.02
C THR A 67 13.84 23.29 5.42
N LEU A 68 12.57 23.41 5.82
CA LEU A 68 12.02 24.67 6.31
C LEU A 68 12.72 25.15 7.59
N CYS A 69 12.98 24.25 8.54
CA CYS A 69 13.72 24.58 9.76
C CYS A 69 15.14 25.09 9.45
N ALA A 70 15.82 24.45 8.49
CA ALA A 70 17.14 24.87 8.04
C ALA A 70 17.12 26.23 7.34
N VAL A 71 16.15 26.47 6.44
CA VAL A 71 15.98 27.77 5.75
C VAL A 71 15.70 28.89 6.74
N LEU A 72 14.92 28.61 7.78
CA LEU A 72 14.58 29.57 8.83
C LEU A 72 15.66 29.70 9.92
N ASN A 73 16.76 28.93 9.84
CA ASN A 73 17.83 28.87 10.85
C ASN A 73 17.29 28.68 12.29
N LEU A 74 16.28 27.82 12.45
CA LEU A 74 15.70 27.54 13.76
C LEU A 74 16.71 26.79 14.63
N SER A 75 16.79 27.16 15.90
CA SER A 75 17.52 26.41 16.91
C SER A 75 16.82 25.08 17.23
N ASP A 76 17.56 24.09 17.75
CA ASP A 76 17.01 22.77 18.10
C ASP A 76 15.83 22.86 19.10
N GLU A 77 15.84 23.85 19.99
CA GLU A 77 14.74 24.11 20.92
C GLU A 77 13.48 24.61 20.22
N GLU A 78 13.63 25.49 19.24
CA GLU A 78 12.51 26.01 18.45
C GLU A 78 11.91 24.91 17.57
N ILE A 79 12.76 24.09 16.94
CA ILE A 79 12.33 22.93 16.14
C ILE A 79 11.48 21.98 17.00
N LYS A 80 11.89 21.73 18.25
CA LYS A 80 11.15 20.86 19.16
C LYS A 80 9.78 21.45 19.53
N LYS A 81 9.72 22.75 19.86
CA LYS A 81 8.46 23.45 20.13
C LYS A 81 7.53 23.46 18.91
N THR A 82 8.06 23.65 17.70
CA THR A 82 7.27 23.61 16.47
C THR A 82 6.71 22.22 16.20
N LYS A 83 7.49 21.15 16.42
CA LYS A 83 6.99 19.76 16.30
C LYS A 83 5.85 19.47 17.28
N GLU A 84 5.96 19.91 18.53
CA GLU A 84 4.92 19.76 19.55
C GLU A 84 3.64 20.53 19.17
N THR A 85 3.79 21.76 18.69
CA THR A 85 2.68 22.58 18.21
C THR A 85 1.97 21.95 17.01
N LEU A 86 2.73 21.38 16.07
CA LEU A 86 2.17 20.70 14.90
C LEU A 86 1.40 19.42 15.28
N LYS A 87 1.92 18.65 16.26
CA LYS A 87 1.21 17.49 16.80
C LYS A 87 -0.12 17.87 17.46
N LEU A 88 -0.16 18.97 18.22
CA LEU A 88 -1.40 19.49 18.82
C LEU A 88 -2.44 19.93 17.78
N LYS A 89 -1.98 20.40 16.61
CA LYS A 89 -2.84 20.74 15.46
C LYS A 89 -3.24 19.52 14.62
N GLY A 90 -2.90 18.30 15.04
CA GLY A 90 -3.25 17.05 14.36
C GLY A 90 -2.33 16.67 13.20
N VAL A 91 -1.23 17.40 12.98
CA VAL A 91 -0.25 17.08 11.93
C VAL A 91 0.71 16.01 12.45
N LYS A 92 0.70 14.84 11.80
CA LYS A 92 1.67 13.77 12.05
C LYS A 92 2.83 13.91 11.06
N LEU A 93 3.97 14.35 11.58
CA LEU A 93 5.29 14.31 10.93
C LEU A 93 5.96 12.98 11.26
#